data_AF-A0A149VVD8-F1
#
_entry.id   AF-A0A149VVD8-F1
#
_cell.length_a   1.000
_cell.length_b   1.000
_cell.length_c   1.000
_cell.angle_alpha   90.00
_cell.angle_beta   90.00
_cell.angle_gamma   90.00
#
_symmetry.space_group_name_H-M   'P 1'
#
loop_
_entity.id
_entity.type
_entity.pdbx_description
1 polymer ?
#
loop_
_entity_poly.entity_id
_entity_poly.type
_entity_poly.pdbx_seq_one_letter_code
_entity_poly.pdbx_strand_id
1 'polypeptide(L)'
;MKAATRSEQSIFDELAALCASPGYAHAVAYLCWRDNIIRYSGEMKAEDMLHLFSKSRLIRTETSTLIGLMLKGPIDYTLPAPPVLEKYIESTEALLEEIHRTMTASFWQDIDLTKIAEESLNPFTSGAALREPIFYGGESAYSFQYRDFSTAKYANDDPWLIANKGFSIHDAQNVVFAVPRCQDTCRLKV
;
A
#
# COMPACT_ATOMS: atom_id res chain seq x y z
N MET A 1 -30.54 9.74 7.35
CA MET A 1 -30.40 10.43 6.05
C MET A 1 -29.17 9.85 5.36
N LYS A 2 -29.29 9.12 4.25
CA LYS A 2 -28.14 8.72 3.44
C LYS A 2 -27.62 10.00 2.77
N ALA A 3 -26.45 10.49 3.17
CA ALA A 3 -25.77 11.55 2.43
C ALA A 3 -25.59 11.07 0.98
N ALA A 4 -25.92 11.91 0.01
CA ALA A 4 -25.65 11.60 -1.39
C ALA A 4 -24.13 11.46 -1.55
N THR A 5 -23.66 10.26 -1.85
CA THR A 5 -22.24 9.98 -2.07
C THR A 5 -21.76 10.84 -3.23
N ARG A 6 -20.71 11.63 -3.01
CA ARG A 6 -20.06 12.41 -4.08
C ARG A 6 -19.50 11.45 -5.14
N SER A 7 -19.34 11.91 -6.37
CA SER A 7 -18.75 11.08 -7.42
C SER A 7 -17.28 10.81 -7.12
N GLU A 8 -16.81 9.61 -7.44
CA GLU A 8 -15.39 9.23 -7.32
C GLU A 8 -14.47 10.26 -8.00
N GLN A 9 -14.87 10.72 -9.20
CA GLN A 9 -14.12 11.71 -9.96
C GLN A 9 -13.97 13.04 -9.22
N SER A 10 -15.04 13.54 -8.58
CA SER A 10 -14.98 14.81 -7.84
C SER A 10 -14.04 14.72 -6.64
N ILE A 11 -14.02 13.58 -5.94
CA ILE A 11 -13.13 13.36 -4.80
C ILE A 11 -11.68 13.26 -5.30
N PHE A 12 -11.47 12.58 -6.42
CA PHE A 12 -10.14 12.46 -7.05
C PHE A 12 -9.60 13.80 -7.54
N ASP A 13 -10.46 14.66 -8.11
CA ASP A 13 -10.06 15.99 -8.57
C ASP A 13 -9.65 16.89 -7.39
N GLU A 14 -10.33 16.77 -6.25
CA GLU A 14 -9.94 17.46 -5.01
C GLU A 14 -8.62 16.93 -4.45
N LEU A 15 -8.40 15.61 -4.49
CA LEU A 15 -7.13 15.02 -4.10
C LEU A 15 -5.99 15.51 -5.01
N ALA A 16 -6.25 15.61 -6.32
CA ALA A 16 -5.29 16.14 -7.29
C ALA A 16 -4.96 17.61 -7.01
N ALA A 17 -5.96 18.43 -6.70
CA ALA A 17 -5.76 19.83 -6.33
C ALA A 17 -4.97 19.97 -5.02
N LEU A 18 -5.24 19.10 -4.03
CA LEU A 18 -4.48 19.04 -2.79
C LEU A 18 -3.01 18.68 -3.05
N CYS A 19 -2.76 17.67 -3.90
CA CYS A 19 -1.41 17.23 -4.24
C CYS A 19 -0.58 18.30 -4.98
N ALA A 20 -1.25 19.28 -5.61
CA ALA A 20 -0.62 20.41 -6.27
C ALA A 20 -0.39 21.62 -5.33
N SER A 21 -0.73 21.51 -4.04
CA SER A 21 -0.58 22.60 -3.08
C SER A 21 0.91 22.87 -2.76
N PRO A 22 1.31 24.13 -2.48
CA PRO A 22 2.68 24.46 -2.12
C PRO A 22 3.19 23.65 -0.92
N GLY A 23 4.40 23.12 -1.01
CA GLY A 23 5.01 22.30 0.04
C GLY A 23 4.36 20.95 0.29
N TYR A 24 3.42 20.48 -0.54
CA TYR A 24 2.77 19.17 -0.38
C TYR A 24 3.77 17.99 -0.42
N ALA A 25 4.94 18.18 -1.04
CA ALA A 25 6.04 17.20 -1.00
C ALA A 25 6.41 16.79 0.43
N HIS A 26 6.29 17.70 1.41
CA HIS A 26 6.53 17.39 2.82
C HIS A 26 5.43 16.52 3.44
N ALA A 27 4.17 16.66 3.00
CA ALA A 27 3.08 15.79 3.42
C ALA A 27 3.31 14.36 2.92
N VAL A 28 3.68 14.20 1.64
CA VAL A 28 4.04 12.89 1.07
C VAL A 28 5.24 12.28 1.81
N ALA A 29 6.29 13.06 2.04
CA ALA A 29 7.48 12.58 2.77
C ALA A 29 7.12 12.11 4.19
N TYR A 30 6.29 12.86 4.91
CA TYR A 30 5.81 12.49 6.23
C TYR A 30 4.99 11.20 6.21
N LEU A 31 4.03 11.07 5.29
CA LEU A 31 3.22 9.86 5.13
C LEU A 31 4.08 8.64 4.81
N CYS A 32 5.03 8.78 3.88
CA CYS A 32 6.00 7.73 3.55
C CYS A 32 6.80 7.28 4.78
N TRP A 33 7.31 8.24 5.56
CA TRP A 33 8.06 7.96 6.79
C TRP A 33 7.19 7.27 7.85
N ARG A 34 5.99 7.80 8.11
CA ARG A 34 5.05 7.29 9.10
C ARG A 34 4.62 5.85 8.80
N ASP A 35 4.31 5.57 7.54
CA ASP A 35 3.61 4.35 7.13
C ASP A 35 4.54 3.24 6.64
N ASN A 36 5.80 3.55 6.31
CA ASN A 36 6.75 2.58 5.78
C ASN A 36 8.01 2.37 6.64
N ILE A 37 8.14 3.08 7.77
CA ILE A 37 9.27 2.91 8.68
C ILE A 37 8.80 2.33 10.02
N ILE A 38 9.51 1.31 10.49
CA ILE A 38 9.35 0.75 11.83
C ILE A 38 10.26 1.54 12.76
N ARG A 39 9.66 2.25 13.72
CA ARG A 39 10.39 3.04 14.71
C ARG A 39 10.60 2.17 15.95
N TYR A 40 11.86 1.92 16.30
CA TYR A 40 12.23 1.17 17.48
C TYR A 40 13.51 1.74 18.08
N SER A 41 13.74 1.48 19.36
CA SER A 41 14.96 1.87 20.07
C SER A 41 15.55 0.67 20.79
N GLY A 42 16.81 0.33 20.49
CA GLY A 42 17.45 -0.89 20.99
C GLY A 42 16.98 -2.11 20.21
N GLU A 43 16.25 -3.02 20.86
CA GLU A 43 15.72 -4.22 20.24
C GLU A 43 14.29 -4.00 19.73
N MET A 44 14.05 -4.41 18.48
CA MET A 44 12.73 -4.35 17.84
C MET A 44 11.78 -5.36 18.46
N LYS A 45 10.57 -4.91 18.82
CA LYS A 45 9.51 -5.73 19.41
C LYS A 45 8.30 -5.81 18.51
N ALA A 46 7.38 -6.74 18.82
CA ALA A 46 6.14 -6.89 18.07
C ALA A 46 5.27 -5.63 18.15
N GLU A 47 5.30 -4.92 19.27
CA GLU A 47 4.54 -3.68 19.47
C GLU A 47 4.98 -2.57 18.51
N ASP A 48 6.27 -2.52 18.16
CA ASP A 48 6.83 -1.55 17.20
C ASP A 48 6.30 -1.78 15.78
N MET A 49 5.72 -2.95 15.49
CA MET A 49 5.15 -3.30 14.19
C MET A 49 3.64 -3.10 14.11
N LEU A 50 2.95 -2.84 15.23
CA LEU A 50 1.49 -2.80 15.27
C LEU A 50 0.89 -1.72 14.36
N HIS A 51 1.59 -0.60 14.17
CA HIS A 51 1.15 0.47 13.28
C HIS A 51 1.06 0.03 11.80
N LEU A 52 1.79 -1.01 11.40
CA LEU A 52 1.73 -1.58 10.05
C LEU A 52 0.35 -2.17 9.71
N PHE A 53 -0.44 -2.48 10.73
CA PHE A 53 -1.80 -3.01 10.62
C PHE A 53 -2.88 -1.94 10.85
N SER A 54 -2.49 -0.67 11.01
CA SER A 54 -3.46 0.43 11.17
C SER A 54 -4.27 0.61 9.89
N LYS A 55 -5.58 0.85 10.03
CA LYS A 55 -6.44 1.24 8.90
C LYS A 55 -6.12 2.62 8.34
N SER A 56 -5.46 3.47 9.13
CA SER A 56 -5.02 4.81 8.69
C SER A 56 -3.69 4.78 7.93
N ARG A 57 -3.03 3.62 7.85
CA ARG A 57 -1.78 3.47 7.12
C ARG A 57 -2.09 3.49 5.63
N LEU A 58 -1.42 4.37 4.88
CA LEU A 58 -1.54 4.38 3.43
C LEU A 58 -0.88 3.13 2.84
N ILE A 59 -1.59 2.50 1.90
CA ILE A 59 -1.01 1.42 1.09
C ILE A 59 -0.12 2.02 0.00
N ARG A 60 0.70 1.16 -0.62
CA ARG A 60 1.61 1.60 -1.68
C ARG A 60 0.89 2.20 -2.89
N THR A 61 -0.27 1.68 -3.25
CA THR A 61 -1.06 2.21 -4.38
C THR A 61 -1.53 3.64 -4.10
N GLU A 62 -2.00 3.91 -2.89
CA GLU A 62 -2.37 5.26 -2.45
C GLU A 62 -1.15 6.18 -2.47
N THR A 63 -0.06 5.78 -1.83
CA THR A 63 1.20 6.54 -1.81
C THR A 63 1.69 6.86 -3.23
N SER A 64 1.66 5.87 -4.14
CA SER A 64 2.07 6.04 -5.53
C SER A 64 1.12 6.96 -6.30
N THR A 65 -0.18 6.93 -5.97
CA THR A 65 -1.17 7.84 -6.55
C THR A 65 -0.91 9.27 -6.14
N LEU A 66 -0.63 9.54 -4.85
CA LEU A 66 -0.27 10.87 -4.35
C LEU A 66 0.99 11.40 -5.06
N ILE A 67 2.04 10.57 -5.15
CA ILE A 67 3.27 10.92 -5.87
C ILE A 67 2.97 11.22 -7.34
N GLY A 68 2.20 10.36 -8.00
CA GLY A 68 1.82 10.52 -9.40
C GLY A 68 1.01 11.79 -9.66
N LEU A 69 0.10 12.16 -8.75
CA LEU A 69 -0.67 13.40 -8.82
C LEU A 69 0.19 14.64 -8.61
N MET A 70 1.08 14.62 -7.61
CA MET A 70 2.03 15.70 -7.35
C MET A 70 2.96 15.95 -8.54
N LEU A 71 3.39 14.89 -9.23
CA LEU A 71 4.26 14.97 -10.41
C LEU A 71 3.60 15.56 -11.67
N LYS A 72 2.27 15.76 -11.68
CA LYS A 72 1.57 16.39 -12.82
C LYS A 72 1.83 17.90 -12.94
N GLY A 73 2.40 18.53 -11.91
CA GLY A 73 2.71 19.96 -11.87
C GLY A 73 4.12 20.25 -11.36
N PRO A 74 4.53 21.53 -11.31
CA PRO A 74 5.79 21.92 -10.69
C PRO A 74 5.77 21.58 -9.19
N ILE A 75 6.84 20.96 -8.70
CA ILE A 75 6.97 20.56 -7.30
C ILE A 75 7.53 21.74 -6.51
N ASP A 76 6.78 22.19 -5.51
CA ASP A 76 7.26 23.16 -4.52
C ASP A 76 7.77 22.43 -3.27
N TYR A 77 9.02 22.73 -2.90
CA TYR A 77 9.70 22.14 -1.74
C TYR A 77 9.71 23.07 -0.51
N THR A 78 8.95 24.17 -0.55
CA THR A 78 8.87 25.10 0.56
C THR A 78 8.29 24.38 1.78
N LEU A 79 8.94 24.48 2.93
CA LEU A 79 8.47 23.84 4.16
C LEU A 79 7.18 24.54 4.65
N PRO A 80 6.02 23.85 4.71
CA PRO A 80 4.80 24.44 5.22
C PRO A 80 4.87 24.72 6.71
N ALA A 81 4.07 25.66 7.19
CA ALA A 81 3.84 25.81 8.63
C ALA A 81 3.16 24.53 9.19
N PRO A 82 3.44 24.13 10.44
CA PRO A 82 2.89 22.89 11.01
C PRO A 82 1.38 22.71 10.86
N PRO A 83 0.52 23.73 11.09
CA PRO A 83 -0.94 23.57 10.91
C PRO A 83 -1.35 23.33 9.45
N VAL A 84 -0.57 23.82 8.50
CA VAL A 84 -0.82 23.60 7.06
C VAL A 84 -0.46 22.16 6.69
N LEU A 85 0.68 21.67 7.18
CA LEU A 85 1.12 20.30 6.96
C LEU A 85 0.13 19.29 7.57
N GLU A 86 -0.32 19.53 8.81
CA GLU A 86 -1.33 18.71 9.48
C GLU A 86 -2.63 18.65 8.67
N LYS A 87 -3.12 19.82 8.21
CA LYS A 87 -4.29 19.88 7.33
C LYS A 87 -4.10 19.07 6.04
N TYR A 88 -2.92 19.11 5.42
CA TYR A 88 -2.65 18.31 4.21
C TYR A 88 -2.73 16.81 4.50
N ILE A 89 -2.19 16.36 5.63
CA ILE A 89 -2.23 14.95 6.04
C ILE A 89 -3.68 14.52 6.28
N GLU A 90 -4.42 15.24 7.12
CA GLU A 90 -5.82 14.92 7.46
C GLU A 90 -6.72 14.93 6.22
N SER A 91 -6.55 15.93 5.34
CA SER A 91 -7.34 16.03 4.11
C SER A 91 -7.01 14.89 3.14
N THR A 92 -5.74 14.48 3.05
CA THR A 92 -5.32 13.35 2.22
C THR A 92 -5.96 12.05 2.70
N GLU A 93 -5.90 11.76 4.00
CA GLU A 93 -6.50 10.56 4.59
C GLU A 93 -8.02 10.55 4.42
N ALA A 94 -8.68 11.69 4.65
CA ALA A 94 -10.12 11.80 4.50
C ALA A 94 -10.57 11.56 3.05
N LEU A 95 -9.86 12.14 2.08
CA LEU A 95 -10.17 11.98 0.65
C LEU A 95 -9.92 10.53 0.18
N LEU A 96 -8.83 9.90 0.61
CA LEU A 96 -8.53 8.50 0.27
C LEU A 96 -9.56 7.53 0.88
N GLU A 97 -9.96 7.75 2.14
CA GLU A 97 -11.03 6.98 2.78
C GLU A 97 -12.38 7.19 2.06
N GLU A 98 -12.67 8.42 1.60
CA GLU A 98 -13.89 8.70 0.83
C GLU A 98 -13.86 8.00 -0.54
N ILE A 99 -12.71 7.97 -1.22
CA ILE A 99 -12.50 7.19 -2.46
C ILE A 99 -12.75 5.71 -2.19
N HIS A 100 -12.11 5.13 -1.16
CA HIS A 100 -12.28 3.73 -0.77
C HIS A 100 -13.76 3.39 -0.59
N ARG A 101 -14.48 4.15 0.24
CA ARG A 101 -15.92 3.96 0.51
C ARG A 101 -16.77 4.09 -0.75
N THR A 102 -16.44 5.05 -1.62
CA THR A 102 -17.20 5.28 -2.86
C THR A 102 -17.03 4.11 -3.82
N MET A 103 -15.80 3.61 -4.00
CA MET A 103 -15.52 2.43 -4.81
C MET A 103 -16.18 1.17 -4.23
N THR A 104 -16.12 0.96 -2.91
CA THR A 104 -16.80 -0.16 -2.24
C THR A 104 -18.32 -0.06 -2.42
N ALA A 105 -18.91 1.12 -2.31
CA ALA A 105 -20.35 1.30 -2.52
C ALA A 105 -20.76 0.92 -3.95
N SER A 106 -19.95 1.29 -4.95
CA SER A 106 -20.16 0.88 -6.34
C SER A 106 -20.05 -0.64 -6.54
N PHE A 107 -19.12 -1.31 -5.84
CA PHE A 107 -19.03 -2.78 -5.86
C PHE A 107 -20.35 -3.44 -5.42
N TRP A 108 -20.95 -2.98 -4.31
CA TRP A 108 -22.19 -3.57 -3.79
C TRP A 108 -23.45 -3.14 -4.52
N GLN A 109 -23.45 -2.05 -5.29
CA GLN A 109 -24.62 -1.61 -6.06
C GLN A 109 -25.00 -2.61 -7.16
N ASP A 110 -24.01 -3.25 -7.78
CA ASP A 110 -24.21 -4.21 -8.86
C ASP A 110 -24.35 -5.66 -8.36
N ILE A 111 -24.16 -5.91 -7.05
CA ILE A 111 -24.24 -7.24 -6.45
C ILE A 111 -25.61 -7.44 -5.82
N ASP A 112 -26.44 -8.25 -6.48
CA ASP A 112 -27.68 -8.73 -5.92
C ASP A 112 -27.40 -9.84 -4.89
N LEU A 113 -27.39 -9.48 -3.60
CA LEU A 113 -27.17 -10.40 -2.49
C LEU A 113 -28.12 -11.61 -2.50
N THR A 114 -29.29 -11.50 -3.14
CA THR A 114 -30.25 -12.62 -3.25
C THR A 114 -29.83 -13.67 -4.27
N LYS A 115 -28.95 -13.33 -5.22
CA LYS A 115 -28.39 -14.23 -6.22
C LYS A 115 -27.05 -14.84 -5.83
N ILE A 116 -26.50 -14.50 -4.66
CA ILE A 116 -25.23 -15.08 -4.14
C ILE A 116 -25.34 -16.58 -3.89
N ALA A 117 -26.56 -17.07 -3.62
CA ALA A 117 -26.83 -18.50 -3.48
C ALA A 117 -26.89 -19.26 -4.83
N GLU A 118 -27.02 -18.55 -5.95
CA GLU A 118 -26.95 -19.12 -7.30
C GLU A 118 -25.53 -18.89 -7.83
N GLU A 119 -24.85 -19.93 -8.31
CA GLU A 119 -23.45 -19.91 -8.81
C GLU A 119 -23.18 -18.95 -10.00
N SER A 120 -24.11 -18.04 -10.34
CA SER A 120 -24.09 -17.16 -11.50
C SER A 120 -23.52 -15.75 -11.23
N LEU A 121 -23.21 -15.39 -9.98
CA LEU A 121 -22.56 -14.11 -9.69
C LEU A 121 -21.07 -14.15 -10.01
N ASN A 122 -20.71 -13.64 -11.19
CA ASN A 122 -19.33 -13.39 -11.57
C ASN A 122 -18.99 -11.89 -11.43
N PRO A 123 -18.44 -11.45 -10.28
CA PRO A 123 -18.08 -10.05 -10.04
C PRO A 123 -16.96 -9.54 -10.95
N PHE A 124 -16.28 -10.42 -11.69
CA PHE A 124 -15.25 -10.06 -12.67
C PHE A 124 -15.80 -9.55 -14.01
N THR A 125 -17.12 -9.47 -14.16
CA THR A 125 -17.77 -9.00 -15.40
C THR A 125 -18.05 -7.49 -15.44
N SER A 126 -18.01 -6.81 -14.28
CA SER A 126 -18.19 -5.35 -14.18
C SER A 126 -16.87 -4.67 -13.86
N GLY A 127 -16.43 -3.77 -14.76
CA GLY A 127 -15.25 -2.95 -14.52
C GLY A 127 -15.37 -2.07 -13.27
N ALA A 128 -16.60 -1.62 -12.93
CA ALA A 128 -16.86 -0.84 -11.72
C ALA A 128 -16.62 -1.67 -10.45
N ALA A 129 -17.04 -2.95 -10.45
CA ALA A 129 -16.80 -3.88 -9.35
C ALA A 129 -15.31 -4.24 -9.18
N LEU A 130 -14.51 -4.15 -10.25
CA LEU A 130 -13.08 -4.48 -10.18
C LEU A 130 -12.18 -3.33 -9.71
N ARG A 131 -12.66 -2.08 -9.66
CA ARG A 131 -11.82 -0.93 -9.28
C ARG A 131 -11.29 -1.05 -7.86
N GLU A 132 -12.15 -1.35 -6.89
CA GLU A 132 -11.75 -1.44 -5.48
C GLU A 132 -10.72 -2.58 -5.25
N PRO A 133 -10.96 -3.83 -5.70
CA PRO A 133 -10.00 -4.91 -5.51
C PRO A 133 -8.69 -4.70 -6.26
N ILE A 134 -8.69 -4.00 -7.40
CA ILE A 134 -7.46 -3.68 -8.12
C ILE A 134 -6.65 -2.61 -7.37
N PHE A 135 -7.31 -1.57 -6.86
CA PHE A 135 -6.63 -0.44 -6.23
C PHE A 135 -6.17 -0.76 -4.80
N TYR A 136 -7.03 -1.40 -4.02
CA TYR A 136 -6.83 -1.74 -2.60
C TYR A 136 -6.44 -3.20 -2.36
N GLY A 137 -6.37 -4.01 -3.41
CA GLY A 137 -5.88 -5.38 -3.34
C GLY A 137 -4.46 -5.47 -2.81
N GLY A 138 -4.14 -6.61 -2.21
CA GLY A 138 -2.80 -6.88 -1.67
C GLY A 138 -1.70 -6.71 -2.72
N GLU A 139 -0.55 -6.19 -2.28
CA GLU A 139 0.59 -5.92 -3.15
C GLU A 139 0.98 -7.17 -3.96
N SER A 140 0.91 -7.05 -5.29
CA SER A 140 0.98 -8.17 -6.24
C SER A 140 2.42 -8.59 -6.59
N ALA A 141 3.35 -8.50 -5.64
CA ALA A 141 4.66 -9.10 -5.84
C ALA A 141 4.66 -10.50 -5.24
N TYR A 142 4.77 -11.50 -6.10
CA TYR A 142 4.92 -12.87 -5.66
C TYR A 142 6.20 -13.01 -4.83
N SER A 143 6.19 -13.91 -3.84
CA SER A 143 7.35 -14.14 -2.96
C SER A 143 8.66 -14.41 -3.72
N PHE A 144 8.58 -14.99 -4.93
CA PHE A 144 9.75 -15.21 -5.79
C PHE A 144 10.35 -13.91 -6.32
N GLN A 145 9.54 -12.88 -6.61
CA GLN A 145 10.02 -11.58 -7.09
C GLN A 145 10.79 -10.86 -5.99
N TYR A 146 10.31 -10.92 -4.75
CA TYR A 146 11.04 -10.38 -3.60
C TYR A 146 12.34 -11.13 -3.32
N ARG A 147 12.33 -12.46 -3.44
CA ARG A 147 13.52 -13.30 -3.34
C ARG A 147 14.56 -12.96 -4.41
N ASP A 148 14.13 -12.74 -5.65
CA ASP A 148 15.05 -12.47 -6.75
C ASP A 148 15.61 -11.04 -6.67
N PHE A 149 14.81 -10.10 -6.16
CA PHE A 149 15.22 -8.71 -5.95
C PHE A 149 16.14 -8.51 -4.74
N SER A 150 16.05 -9.36 -3.71
CA SER A 150 16.77 -9.17 -2.45
C SER A 150 18.29 -9.17 -2.61
N THR A 151 18.84 -10.00 -3.50
CA THR A 151 20.28 -10.07 -3.76
C THR A 151 20.81 -8.75 -4.30
N ALA A 152 20.14 -8.15 -5.29
CA ALA A 152 20.50 -6.85 -5.83
C ALA A 152 20.34 -5.74 -4.77
N LYS A 153 19.24 -5.79 -4.00
CA LYS A 153 18.95 -4.78 -2.97
C LYS A 153 20.01 -4.72 -1.87
N TYR A 154 20.47 -5.87 -1.39
CA TYR A 154 21.40 -5.95 -0.25
C TYR A 154 22.84 -6.29 -0.67
N ALA A 155 23.18 -6.20 -1.97
CA ALA A 155 24.53 -6.50 -2.46
C ALA A 155 25.62 -5.69 -1.75
N ASN A 156 25.35 -4.41 -1.45
CA ASN A 156 26.29 -3.54 -0.75
C ASN A 156 26.37 -3.83 0.76
N ASP A 157 25.34 -4.47 1.33
CA ASP A 157 25.28 -4.82 2.74
C ASP A 157 25.82 -6.24 3.02
N ASP A 158 26.14 -7.00 1.97
CA ASP A 158 26.61 -8.38 2.07
C ASP A 158 27.84 -8.54 2.99
N PRO A 159 28.88 -7.68 2.93
CA PRO A 159 29.99 -7.75 3.87
C PRO A 159 29.56 -7.55 5.32
N TRP A 160 28.58 -6.68 5.56
CA TRP A 160 28.04 -6.43 6.90
C TRP A 160 27.23 -7.62 7.41
N LEU A 161 26.42 -8.24 6.54
CA LEU A 161 25.62 -9.43 6.87
C LEU A 161 26.53 -10.60 7.25
N ILE A 162 27.60 -10.85 6.49
CA ILE A 162 28.56 -11.92 6.80
C ILE A 162 29.21 -11.66 8.16
N ALA A 163 29.69 -10.44 8.41
CA ALA A 163 30.40 -10.09 9.64
C ALA A 163 29.50 -10.12 10.90
N ASN A 164 28.22 -9.76 10.78
CA ASN A 164 27.34 -9.56 11.94
C ASN A 164 26.26 -10.64 12.11
N LYS A 165 25.92 -11.36 11.04
CA LYS A 165 24.85 -12.37 11.01
C LYS A 165 25.35 -13.76 10.62
N GLY A 166 26.58 -13.87 10.08
CA GLY A 166 27.20 -15.15 9.75
C GLY A 166 26.68 -15.79 8.46
N PHE A 167 25.98 -15.04 7.61
CA PHE A 167 25.48 -15.51 6.31
C PHE A 167 25.50 -14.38 5.27
N SER A 168 25.61 -14.72 3.99
CA SER A 168 25.49 -13.79 2.86
C SER A 168 24.03 -13.62 2.42
N ILE A 169 23.72 -12.55 1.68
CA ILE A 169 22.40 -12.38 1.08
C ILE A 169 22.04 -13.53 0.13
N HIS A 170 23.04 -14.14 -0.51
CA HIS A 170 22.84 -15.33 -1.34
C HIS A 170 22.44 -16.56 -0.51
N ASP A 171 23.02 -16.74 0.68
CA ASP A 171 22.61 -17.82 1.59
C ASP A 171 21.16 -17.65 2.04
N ALA A 172 20.77 -16.42 2.39
CA ALA A 172 19.38 -16.11 2.75
C ALA A 172 18.41 -16.38 1.58
N GLN A 173 18.80 -15.99 0.35
CA GLN A 173 18.04 -16.28 -0.86
C GLN A 173 17.85 -17.80 -1.06
N ASN A 174 18.91 -18.57 -0.89
CA ASN A 174 18.90 -20.03 -1.04
C ASN A 174 17.97 -20.72 -0.03
N VAL A 175 17.95 -20.27 1.22
CA VAL A 175 17.04 -20.78 2.24
C VAL A 175 15.59 -20.51 1.86
N VAL A 176 15.26 -19.27 1.47
CA VAL A 176 13.90 -18.90 1.02
C VAL A 176 13.50 -19.70 -0.22
N PHE A 177 14.43 -20.00 -1.11
CA PHE A 177 14.20 -20.84 -2.28
C PHE A 177 13.95 -22.32 -1.93
N ALA A 178 14.63 -22.84 -0.91
CA ALA A 178 14.51 -24.23 -0.49
C ALA A 178 13.20 -24.53 0.25
N VAL A 179 12.66 -23.58 1.02
CA VAL A 179 11.46 -23.80 1.85
C VAL A 179 10.23 -24.28 1.03
N PRO A 180 9.82 -23.60 -0.06
CA PRO A 180 8.70 -24.08 -0.89
C PRO A 180 8.98 -25.45 -1.50
N ARG A 181 10.21 -25.70 -1.98
CA ARG A 181 10.62 -27.00 -2.53
C ARG A 181 10.44 -28.13 -1.53
N CYS A 182 10.83 -27.91 -0.27
CA CYS A 182 10.61 -28.88 0.80
C CYS A 182 9.12 -29.09 1.08
N GLN A 183 8.31 -28.03 1.08
CA GLN A 183 6.86 -28.12 1.28
C GLN A 183 6.17 -28.90 0.17
N ASP A 184 6.54 -28.67 -1.10
CA ASP A 184 5.99 -29.37 -2.26
C ASP A 184 6.37 -30.86 -2.23
N THR A 185 7.61 -31.17 -1.86
CA THR A 185 8.09 -32.57 -1.73
C THR A 185 7.36 -33.32 -0.61
N CYS A 186 6.95 -32.64 0.46
CA CYS A 186 6.13 -33.22 1.52
C CYS A 186 4.65 -33.37 1.13
N ARG A 187 4.11 -32.47 0.30
CA ARG A 187 2.71 -32.53 -0.16
C ARG A 187 2.46 -33.61 -1.23
N LEU A 188 3.48 -34.01 -1.98
CA LEU A 188 3.41 -35.09 -2.98
C LEU A 188 3.45 -36.51 -2.37
N LYS A 189 3.42 -36.64 -1.04
CA LYS A 189 3.40 -37.93 -0.32
C LYS A 189 2.02 -38.31 0.24
N VAL A 190 0.94 -37.67 -0.21
CA VAL A 190 -0.45 -38.04 0.13
C VAL A 190 -1.16 -38.58 -1.10
#